data_AF-A0A1I0CVJ2-F1
#
_entry.id   AF-A0A1I0CVJ2-F1
#
_cell.length_a   1.000
_cell.length_b   1.000
_cell.length_c   1.000
_cell.angle_alpha   90.00
_cell.angle_beta   90.00
_cell.angle_gamma   90.00
#
_symmetry.space_group_name_H-M   'P 1'
#
loop_
_entity.id
_entity.type
_entity.pdbx_description
1 polymer ?
#
loop_
_entity_poly.entity_id
_entity_poly.type
_entity_poly.pdbx_seq_one_letter_code
_entity_poly.pdbx_strand_id
1 'polypeptide(L)'
;MFRKIIGIMRYLKYSPVNRHSLTPIPKDVEEKLDLDIEAAKKRLEEIFHHSEGLIIRPFKIRTFPRNKAFICYIDGLVDTDAMELNVLKPLMSQDISSFLGVKTSRTIAVVLVEEIITSVNTFLVGYLNQVVDELLKGGTVIVVDGSPSAIVISAAHWETRGVTEPSAETVIRGPREGFNEDLITNITLIRRKVKSPKLKFEYITRGIYSKTKLAICYIDGIANPKIVEELKNRIEKINIDVVLESGYIEEFIDDQPFCTFPAIGTTEKPDVVVGKIFEGRIAVLCDGTPFVLTVPHLLVEHLQTSEDYYMKWVFASTIRLFRLMALVITSTLPAIYVGVQTFHHEIIPFKLFLSIMSAREPIPISSLTEALLMIVIFKLINEAGIRMPTAVGQAISVVGAIVLGQAVVEAGVASPLMIIVVALTAITSFVVPGLQNSIFLIRILLLVLASIVGFYGIAFGLLFIFVYMCNLRSFGVPYLSPFAPTSVEDLEDTFIRAPLWTLLIKRR
;
A
#
# COMPACT_ATOMS: atom_id res chain seq x y z
N MET A 1 -4.54 -34.47 -1.82
CA MET A 1 -4.11 -33.10 -1.42
C MET A 1 -3.52 -33.07 -0.01
N PHE A 2 -4.24 -33.49 1.04
CA PHE A 2 -3.75 -33.56 2.43
C PHE A 2 -2.47 -34.41 2.64
N ARG A 3 -2.32 -35.54 1.93
CA ARG A 3 -1.08 -36.36 1.98
C ARG A 3 0.14 -35.67 1.36
N LYS A 4 -0.03 -34.81 0.34
CA LYS A 4 1.06 -33.99 -0.21
C LYS A 4 1.49 -32.89 0.77
N ILE A 5 0.53 -32.27 1.46
CA ILE A 5 0.78 -31.25 2.50
C ILE A 5 1.51 -31.86 3.71
N ILE A 6 1.12 -33.07 4.15
CA ILE A 6 1.81 -33.80 5.22
C ILE A 6 3.21 -34.27 4.78
N GLY A 7 3.38 -34.63 3.50
CA GLY A 7 4.69 -34.93 2.91
C GLY A 7 5.65 -33.74 2.92
N ILE A 8 5.14 -32.55 2.59
CA ILE A 8 5.87 -31.28 2.67
C ILE A 8 6.23 -30.93 4.13
N MET A 9 5.30 -31.15 5.09
CA MET A 9 5.58 -30.96 6.52
C MET A 9 6.64 -31.92 7.08
N ARG A 10 6.73 -33.16 6.57
CA ARG A 10 7.80 -34.10 6.96
C ARG A 10 9.16 -33.70 6.39
N TYR A 11 9.20 -33.15 5.17
CA TYR A 11 10.42 -32.60 4.57
C TYR A 11 10.91 -31.32 5.27
N LEU A 12 9.96 -30.53 5.81
CA LEU A 12 10.27 -29.31 6.57
C LEU A 12 10.72 -29.57 8.02
N LYS A 13 10.61 -30.81 8.52
CA LYS A 13 10.97 -31.14 9.91
C LYS A 13 12.47 -31.36 10.12
N TYR A 14 13.27 -31.47 9.06
CA TYR A 14 14.71 -31.61 9.13
C TYR A 14 15.36 -31.12 7.82
N SER A 15 15.54 -29.82 7.70
CA SER A 15 16.62 -29.30 6.86
C SER A 15 17.39 -28.29 7.70
N PRO A 16 18.57 -28.67 8.25
CA PRO A 16 19.47 -27.67 8.77
C PRO A 16 19.79 -26.73 7.61
N VAL A 17 19.43 -25.46 7.77
CA VAL A 17 19.72 -24.38 6.83
C VAL A 17 21.18 -24.53 6.39
N ASN A 18 21.36 -24.93 5.13
CA ASN A 18 22.68 -25.08 4.54
C ASN A 18 23.23 -23.66 4.36
N ARG A 19 23.91 -23.14 5.40
CA ARG A 19 24.49 -21.79 5.47
C ARG A 19 25.52 -21.49 4.37
N HIS A 20 25.85 -22.46 3.52
CA HIS A 20 26.83 -22.36 2.45
C HIS A 20 26.28 -21.94 1.08
N SER A 21 25.03 -21.46 0.99
CA SER A 21 24.48 -20.94 -0.28
C SER A 21 23.81 -19.57 -0.15
N LEU A 22 24.17 -18.81 0.88
CA LEU A 22 24.19 -17.36 0.71
C LEU A 22 25.27 -17.11 -0.34
N THR A 23 24.89 -16.95 -1.61
CA THR A 23 25.74 -16.12 -2.47
C THR A 23 26.00 -14.86 -1.67
N PRO A 24 27.27 -14.50 -1.41
CA PRO A 24 27.53 -13.21 -0.82
C PRO A 24 26.75 -12.21 -1.65
N ILE A 25 26.00 -11.32 -0.99
CA ILE A 25 25.59 -10.05 -1.59
C ILE A 25 26.81 -9.64 -2.42
N PRO A 26 26.70 -9.43 -3.75
CA PRO A 26 27.86 -9.08 -4.54
C PRO A 26 28.56 -8.00 -3.73
N LYS A 27 29.82 -8.25 -3.35
CA LYS A 27 30.61 -7.21 -2.71
C LYS A 27 30.63 -6.13 -3.76
N ASP A 28 29.76 -5.13 -3.62
CA ASP A 28 29.80 -3.95 -4.44
C ASP A 28 31.25 -3.50 -4.32
N VAL A 29 31.96 -3.55 -5.45
CA VAL A 29 33.38 -3.23 -5.49
C VAL A 29 33.51 -1.90 -4.78
N GLU A 30 34.29 -1.86 -3.68
CA GLU A 30 34.43 -0.65 -2.87
C GLU A 30 35.15 0.40 -3.72
N GLU A 31 34.36 1.16 -4.47
CA GLU A 31 34.84 2.18 -5.38
C GLU A 31 35.32 3.36 -4.54
N LYS A 32 36.58 3.75 -4.74
CA LYS A 32 37.16 4.90 -4.03
C LYS A 32 36.48 6.17 -4.49
N LEU A 33 36.31 7.12 -3.58
CA LEU A 33 35.83 8.45 -3.90
C LEU A 33 36.80 9.14 -4.88
N ASP A 34 36.25 9.77 -5.92
CA ASP A 34 37.07 10.56 -6.86
C ASP A 34 37.67 11.78 -6.17
N LEU A 35 38.92 12.08 -6.52
CA LEU A 35 39.62 13.27 -6.05
C LEU A 35 39.12 14.55 -6.75
N ASP A 36 38.57 14.40 -7.96
CA ASP A 36 37.95 15.49 -8.72
C ASP A 36 36.48 15.65 -8.32
N ILE A 37 36.16 16.86 -7.87
CA ILE A 37 34.83 17.23 -7.40
C ILE A 37 33.76 17.13 -8.50
N GLU A 38 34.12 17.41 -9.76
CA GLU A 38 33.17 17.34 -10.88
C GLU A 38 32.85 15.89 -11.25
N ALA A 39 33.86 15.00 -11.23
CA ALA A 39 33.67 13.56 -11.40
C ALA A 39 32.83 12.95 -10.27
N ALA A 40 33.13 13.29 -9.01
CA ALA A 40 32.37 12.82 -7.85
C ALA A 40 30.91 13.27 -7.91
N LYS A 41 30.66 14.53 -8.30
CA LYS A 41 29.31 15.07 -8.48
C LYS A 41 28.54 14.29 -9.55
N LYS A 42 29.15 14.09 -10.73
CA LYS A 42 28.51 13.39 -11.84
C LYS A 42 28.15 11.93 -11.49
N ARG A 43 29.04 11.22 -10.79
CA ARG A 43 28.75 9.86 -10.31
C ARG A 43 27.58 9.79 -9.33
N LEU A 44 27.49 10.74 -8.40
CA LEU A 44 26.34 10.80 -7.49
C LEU A 44 25.04 11.08 -8.24
N GLU A 45 25.06 11.98 -9.23
CA GLU A 45 23.91 12.24 -10.10
C GLU A 45 23.51 11.01 -10.92
N GLU A 46 24.46 10.20 -11.39
CA GLU A 46 24.20 8.94 -12.10
C GLU A 46 23.60 7.86 -11.18
N ILE A 47 24.11 7.69 -9.96
CA ILE A 47 23.60 6.70 -8.99
C ILE A 47 22.16 7.04 -8.57
N PHE A 48 21.90 8.33 -8.31
CA PHE A 48 20.60 8.85 -7.92
C PHE A 48 19.76 9.33 -9.12
N HIS A 49 20.09 8.94 -10.35
CA HIS A 49 19.33 9.29 -11.54
C HIS A 49 17.83 8.91 -11.38
N HIS A 50 16.89 9.80 -11.70
CA HIS A 50 15.44 9.65 -11.42
C HIS A 50 15.05 9.44 -9.94
N SER A 51 15.96 9.67 -8.98
CA SER A 51 15.60 9.85 -7.57
C SER A 51 15.58 11.35 -7.30
N GLU A 52 14.52 12.02 -7.73
CA GLU A 52 14.29 13.41 -7.38
C GLU A 52 14.19 13.51 -5.84
N GLY A 53 15.14 14.25 -5.25
CA GLY A 53 15.33 14.33 -3.80
C GLY A 53 16.78 14.49 -3.37
N LEU A 54 17.77 14.12 -4.19
CA LEU A 54 19.17 14.46 -3.90
C LEU A 54 19.43 15.94 -4.21
N ILE A 55 19.78 16.72 -3.20
CA ILE A 55 20.18 18.12 -3.34
C ILE A 55 21.71 18.19 -3.30
N ILE A 56 22.32 18.75 -4.34
CA ILE A 56 23.77 19.01 -4.39
C ILE A 56 23.97 20.53 -4.50
N ARG A 57 24.52 21.14 -3.45
CA ARG A 57 24.79 22.58 -3.40
C ARG A 57 26.30 22.84 -3.37
N PRO A 58 26.87 23.47 -4.41
CA PRO A 58 28.28 23.88 -4.39
C PRO A 58 28.48 25.10 -3.47
N PHE A 59 29.61 25.14 -2.78
CA PHE A 59 30.04 26.29 -1.97
C PHE A 59 31.57 26.40 -1.96
N LYS A 60 32.07 27.52 -1.43
CA LYS A 60 33.52 27.75 -1.25
C LYS A 60 33.82 27.79 0.23
N ILE A 61 34.91 27.12 0.61
CA ILE A 61 35.41 27.15 1.98
C ILE A 61 36.32 28.37 2.11
N ARG A 62 36.05 29.25 3.07
CA ARG A 62 36.81 30.50 3.22
C ARG A 62 38.27 30.24 3.60
N THR A 63 38.52 29.26 4.47
CA THR A 63 39.86 28.79 4.88
C THR A 63 40.68 28.23 3.71
N PHE A 64 40.04 27.62 2.71
CA PHE A 64 40.69 27.01 1.54
C PHE A 64 40.10 27.55 0.22
N PRO A 65 40.39 28.81 -0.15
CA PRO A 65 39.70 29.48 -1.26
C PRO A 65 39.96 28.87 -2.64
N ARG A 66 40.99 28.02 -2.77
CA ARG A 66 41.32 27.29 -4.01
C ARG A 66 40.55 25.97 -4.14
N ASN A 67 40.03 25.43 -3.05
CA ASN A 67 39.34 24.15 -3.05
C ASN A 67 37.83 24.42 -3.13
N LYS A 68 37.21 23.92 -4.21
CA LYS A 68 35.75 23.90 -4.31
C LYS A 68 35.22 22.82 -3.35
N ALA A 69 34.00 23.00 -2.85
CA ALA A 69 33.31 21.98 -2.08
C ALA A 69 31.83 21.91 -2.50
N PHE A 70 31.19 20.78 -2.26
CA PHE A 70 29.73 20.70 -2.30
C PHE A 70 29.21 19.97 -1.07
N ILE A 71 28.01 20.36 -0.66
CA ILE A 71 27.20 19.64 0.31
C ILE A 71 26.14 18.86 -0.46
N CYS A 72 25.93 17.60 -0.11
CA CYS A 72 24.86 16.79 -0.64
C CYS A 72 24.06 16.11 0.48
N TYR A 73 22.75 16.08 0.30
CA TYR A 73 21.80 15.47 1.23
C TYR A 73 20.52 15.09 0.48
N ILE A 74 19.70 14.23 1.09
CA ILE A 74 18.38 13.88 0.57
C ILE A 74 17.34 14.77 1.25
N ASP A 75 16.51 15.42 0.45
CA ASP A 75 15.43 16.29 0.91
C ASP A 75 14.43 15.52 1.80
N GLY A 76 13.96 16.17 2.87
CA GLY A 76 13.07 15.56 3.88
C GLY A 76 13.74 14.62 4.90
N LEU A 77 15.00 14.19 4.70
CA LEU A 77 15.73 13.33 5.66
C LEU A 77 16.68 14.09 6.60
N VAL A 78 16.87 15.40 6.36
CA VAL A 78 17.86 16.24 7.05
C VAL A 78 17.21 17.54 7.54
N ASP A 79 17.59 17.97 8.73
CA ASP A 79 17.29 19.32 9.23
C ASP A 79 18.19 20.35 8.54
N THR A 80 17.60 21.06 7.58
CA THR A 80 18.27 22.05 6.74
C THR A 80 18.71 23.28 7.55
N ASP A 81 17.93 23.70 8.55
CA ASP A 81 18.26 24.83 9.42
C ASP A 81 19.50 24.53 10.27
N ALA A 82 19.57 23.32 10.84
CA ALA A 82 20.74 22.86 11.59
C ALA A 82 21.98 22.77 10.70
N MET A 83 21.84 22.34 9.44
CA MET A 83 22.96 22.30 8.48
C MET A 83 23.39 23.68 8.03
N GLU A 84 22.47 24.62 7.85
CA GLU A 84 22.83 25.99 7.49
C GLU A 84 23.61 26.69 8.62
N LEU A 85 23.13 26.58 9.86
CA LEU A 85 23.70 27.27 11.01
C LEU A 85 25.00 26.64 11.53
N ASN A 86 25.08 25.31 11.60
CA ASN A 86 26.20 24.60 12.25
C ASN A 86 27.25 24.08 11.27
N VAL A 87 26.97 24.09 9.96
CA VAL A 87 27.88 23.53 8.96
C VAL A 87 28.24 24.55 7.90
N LEU A 88 27.26 25.04 7.12
CA LEU A 88 27.54 25.96 6.02
C LEU A 88 28.07 27.31 6.50
N LYS A 89 27.43 27.90 7.51
CA LYS A 89 27.83 29.22 8.03
C LYS A 89 29.25 29.20 8.62
N PRO A 90 29.69 28.26 9.47
CA PRO A 90 31.08 28.17 9.91
C PRO A 90 32.07 28.02 8.76
N LEU A 91 31.82 27.11 7.80
CA LEU A 91 32.72 26.85 6.66
C LEU A 91 32.88 28.05 5.72
N MET A 92 31.87 28.91 5.61
CA MET A 92 31.88 30.08 4.72
C MET A 92 32.30 31.38 5.42
N SER A 93 32.14 31.49 6.75
CA SER A 93 32.39 32.73 7.49
C SER A 93 33.69 32.74 8.27
N GLN A 94 34.12 31.61 8.81
CA GLN A 94 35.35 31.51 9.60
C GLN A 94 36.56 31.38 8.68
N ASP A 95 37.62 32.10 9.03
CA ASP A 95 38.91 32.01 8.35
C ASP A 95 39.96 31.58 9.37
N ILE A 96 40.38 30.32 9.26
CA ILE A 96 41.37 29.71 10.16
C ILE A 96 42.75 29.67 9.48
N SER A 97 42.90 30.29 8.31
CA SER A 97 44.16 30.29 7.54
C SER A 97 45.36 30.84 8.34
N SER A 98 45.12 31.73 9.30
CA SER A 98 46.13 32.26 10.21
C SER A 98 46.61 31.27 11.28
N PHE A 99 45.81 30.26 11.64
CA PHE A 99 46.15 29.25 12.66
C PHE A 99 46.73 27.97 12.06
N LEU A 100 46.54 27.76 10.75
CA LEU A 100 47.13 26.65 9.98
C LEU A 100 48.61 26.91 9.66
N GLY A 101 49.42 27.03 10.71
CA GLY A 101 50.87 27.14 10.60
C GLY A 101 51.49 25.85 10.05
N VAL A 102 52.17 25.98 8.91
CA VAL A 102 53.25 25.16 8.33
C VAL A 102 53.42 23.73 8.90
N LYS A 103 53.08 22.74 8.05
CA LYS A 103 53.25 21.27 8.18
C LYS A 103 52.16 20.54 8.97
N THR A 104 50.98 20.42 8.36
CA THR A 104 50.03 19.38 8.75
C THR A 104 50.03 18.29 7.67
N SER A 105 50.52 17.09 8.01
CA SER A 105 50.34 15.86 7.21
C SER A 105 48.88 15.36 7.22
N ARG A 106 47.93 16.21 7.66
CA ARG A 106 46.52 15.89 7.82
C ARG A 106 45.78 16.33 6.56
N THR A 107 44.87 15.47 6.09
CA THR A 107 43.98 15.75 4.98
C THR A 107 43.09 16.96 5.29
N ILE A 108 42.75 17.77 4.28
CA ILE A 108 41.85 18.94 4.38
C ILE A 108 40.57 18.57 5.16
N ALA A 109 39.99 17.40 4.90
CA ALA A 109 38.80 16.92 5.58
C ALA A 109 38.95 16.76 7.10
N VAL A 110 40.13 16.35 7.60
CA VAL A 110 40.40 16.19 9.04
C VAL A 110 40.40 17.56 9.73
N VAL A 111 41.04 18.55 9.12
CA VAL A 111 41.10 19.92 9.65
C VAL A 111 39.69 20.53 9.76
N LEU A 112 38.84 20.31 8.75
CA LEU A 112 37.46 20.81 8.77
C LEU A 112 36.62 20.19 9.88
N VAL A 113 36.79 18.89 10.14
CA VAL A 113 36.06 18.17 11.19
C VAL A 113 36.54 18.55 12.59
N GLU A 114 37.86 18.64 12.80
CA GLU A 114 38.42 18.90 14.13
C GLU A 114 38.31 20.37 14.57
N GLU A 115 38.34 21.32 13.62
CA GLU A 115 38.49 22.75 13.96
C GLU A 115 37.33 23.66 13.52
N ILE A 116 36.50 23.27 12.55
CA ILE A 116 35.45 24.16 11.98
C ILE A 116 34.03 23.64 12.23
N ILE A 117 33.80 22.35 12.03
CA ILE A 117 32.46 21.76 12.14
C ILE A 117 32.08 21.61 13.61
N THR A 118 30.97 22.22 14.01
CA THR A 118 30.47 22.18 15.39
C THR A 118 29.49 21.02 15.64
N SER A 119 29.18 20.24 14.61
CA SER A 119 28.26 19.09 14.69
C SER A 119 28.88 17.91 15.45
N VAL A 120 28.12 17.38 16.41
CA VAL A 120 28.58 16.37 17.39
C VAL A 120 28.96 15.02 16.75
N ASN A 121 28.22 14.59 15.73
CA ASN A 121 28.42 13.29 15.10
C ASN A 121 28.92 13.44 13.66
N THR A 122 30.23 13.56 13.53
CA THR A 122 30.92 13.79 12.25
C THR A 122 32.04 12.76 12.08
N PHE A 123 32.12 12.13 10.90
CA PHE A 123 33.17 11.15 10.59
C PHE A 123 33.56 11.19 9.11
N LEU A 124 34.69 10.55 8.78
CA LEU A 124 35.26 10.55 7.42
C LEU A 124 35.00 9.23 6.70
N VAL A 125 34.69 9.33 5.41
CA VAL A 125 34.38 8.20 4.54
C VAL A 125 35.21 8.28 3.27
N GLY A 126 35.90 7.19 2.90
CA GLY A 126 36.79 7.15 1.72
C GLY A 126 36.21 6.46 0.48
N TYR A 127 35.04 5.81 0.60
CA TYR A 127 34.45 5.00 -0.45
C TYR A 127 33.09 5.56 -0.88
N LEU A 128 32.81 5.50 -2.18
CA LEU A 128 31.57 6.01 -2.76
C LEU A 128 30.34 5.26 -2.23
N ASN A 129 30.42 3.94 -2.08
CA ASN A 129 29.31 3.13 -1.55
C ASN A 129 28.93 3.54 -0.12
N GLN A 130 29.93 3.86 0.71
CA GLN A 130 29.71 4.35 2.06
C GLN A 130 29.08 5.74 2.06
N VAL A 131 29.47 6.63 1.12
CA VAL A 131 28.80 7.92 0.92
C VAL A 131 27.32 7.74 0.57
N VAL A 132 27.01 6.84 -0.37
CA VAL A 132 25.64 6.54 -0.77
C VAL A 132 24.83 5.98 0.40
N ASP A 133 25.38 5.04 1.16
CA ASP A 133 24.73 4.46 2.34
C ASP A 133 24.43 5.50 3.41
N GLU A 134 25.35 6.43 3.66
CA GLU A 134 25.15 7.50 4.63
C GLU A 134 24.12 8.53 4.16
N LEU A 135 24.11 8.90 2.87
CA LEU A 135 23.04 9.73 2.29
C LEU A 135 21.67 9.08 2.48
N LEU A 136 21.55 7.77 2.22
CA LEU A 136 20.31 7.01 2.39
C LEU A 136 19.88 6.85 3.86
N LYS A 137 20.78 7.05 4.83
CA LYS A 137 20.48 7.07 6.27
C LYS A 137 20.04 8.46 6.76
N GLY A 138 20.01 9.47 5.89
CA GLY A 138 19.76 10.87 6.28
C GLY A 138 21.02 11.58 6.79
N GLY A 139 22.19 11.11 6.39
CA GLY A 139 23.44 11.83 6.58
C GLY A 139 23.59 12.95 5.56
N THR A 140 24.21 14.04 5.98
CA THR A 140 24.68 15.11 5.09
C THR A 140 26.13 14.86 4.76
N VAL A 141 26.49 14.88 3.48
CA VAL A 141 27.86 14.60 3.04
C VAL A 141 28.47 15.85 2.42
N ILE A 142 29.72 16.15 2.78
CA ILE A 142 30.51 17.22 2.20
C ILE A 142 31.70 16.60 1.48
N VAL A 143 31.84 16.96 0.21
CA VAL A 143 32.98 16.57 -0.62
C VAL A 143 33.80 17.82 -0.91
N VAL A 144 35.11 17.72 -0.70
CA VAL A 144 36.08 18.81 -0.91
C VAL A 144 37.05 18.40 -1.99
N ASP A 145 37.26 19.30 -2.95
CA ASP A 145 38.17 19.12 -4.07
C ASP A 145 39.60 18.79 -3.60
N GLY A 146 40.19 17.72 -4.15
CA GLY A 146 41.51 17.21 -3.78
C GLY A 146 41.57 16.41 -2.48
N SER A 147 40.44 16.09 -1.84
CA SER A 147 40.40 15.27 -0.63
C SER A 147 40.04 13.80 -0.94
N PRO A 148 40.81 12.80 -0.46
CA PRO A 148 40.48 11.38 -0.63
C PRO A 148 39.34 10.89 0.27
N SER A 149 38.71 11.78 1.05
CA SER A 149 37.65 11.41 1.98
C SER A 149 36.56 12.48 2.02
N ALA A 150 35.32 12.04 2.02
CA ALA A 150 34.16 12.87 2.28
C ALA A 150 33.91 12.99 3.78
N ILE A 151 33.36 14.13 4.19
CA ILE A 151 32.92 14.37 5.56
C ILE A 151 31.44 14.00 5.65
N VAL A 152 31.08 13.10 6.53
CA VAL A 152 29.69 12.74 6.82
C VAL A 152 29.30 13.38 8.14
N ILE A 153 28.20 14.11 8.11
CA ILE A 153 27.57 14.74 9.27
C ILE A 153 26.24 14.03 9.48
N SER A 154 26.12 13.34 10.61
CA SER A 154 24.85 12.69 10.97
C SER A 154 23.90 13.76 11.48
N ALA A 155 23.02 14.22 10.60
CA ALA A 155 22.00 15.22 10.85
C ALA A 155 20.61 14.66 10.54
N ALA A 156 20.42 13.36 10.81
CA ALA A 156 19.16 12.69 10.56
C ALA A 156 18.09 13.28 11.47
N HIS A 157 17.26 14.13 10.89
CA HIS A 157 16.12 14.75 11.54
C HIS A 157 15.04 14.88 10.48
N TRP A 158 13.84 14.45 10.87
CA TRP A 158 12.69 14.38 9.98
C TRP A 158 11.50 14.85 10.80
N GLU A 159 10.64 15.66 10.19
CA GLU A 159 9.45 16.15 10.87
C GLU A 159 8.55 14.97 11.27
N THR A 160 8.24 14.87 12.56
CA THR A 160 7.31 13.88 13.12
C THR A 160 5.91 14.46 13.31
N ARG A 161 5.67 15.74 12.96
CA ARG A 161 4.35 16.36 13.17
C ARG A 161 3.31 15.66 12.29
N GLY A 162 2.36 15.01 12.97
CA GLY A 162 1.09 14.62 12.38
C GLY A 162 1.00 13.20 11.80
N VAL A 163 2.00 12.32 11.95
CA VAL A 163 1.83 10.91 11.59
C VAL A 163 0.93 10.25 12.65
N THR A 164 -0.37 10.29 12.39
CA THR A 164 -1.40 9.67 13.23
C THR A 164 -1.66 8.24 12.78
N GLU A 165 -2.38 7.49 13.61
CA GLU A 165 -2.86 6.16 13.22
C GLU A 165 -3.81 6.30 12.02
N PRO A 166 -3.63 5.49 10.95
CA PRO A 166 -4.50 5.53 9.78
C PRO A 166 -5.93 5.24 10.21
N SER A 167 -6.85 6.13 9.85
CA SER A 167 -8.24 6.04 10.28
C SER A 167 -9.02 4.99 9.50
N ALA A 168 -8.64 4.74 8.24
CA ALA A 168 -9.27 3.74 7.39
C ALA A 168 -8.73 2.32 7.63
N GLU A 169 -7.48 2.20 8.07
CA GLU A 169 -6.77 0.91 8.22
C GLU A 169 -6.21 0.68 9.63
N THR A 170 -7.09 0.63 10.65
CA THR A 170 -6.67 0.35 12.03
C THR A 170 -6.12 -1.07 12.18
N VAL A 171 -4.97 -1.22 12.85
CA VAL A 171 -4.32 -2.52 13.05
C VAL A 171 -4.08 -2.83 14.54
N ILE A 172 -4.38 -4.07 14.92
CA ILE A 172 -4.06 -4.61 16.24
C ILE A 172 -2.55 -4.86 16.34
N ARG A 173 -1.92 -5.30 15.25
CA ARG A 173 -0.48 -5.62 15.21
C ARG A 173 0.17 -5.14 13.92
N GLY A 174 1.26 -4.39 14.05
CA GLY A 174 2.05 -3.88 12.94
C GLY A 174 2.40 -2.40 13.13
N PRO A 175 3.04 -1.76 12.15
CA PRO A 175 3.22 -0.31 12.13
C PRO A 175 1.86 0.40 12.13
N ARG A 176 1.76 1.45 12.95
CA ARG A 176 0.60 2.34 13.04
C ARG A 176 0.85 3.70 12.39
N GLU A 177 1.97 3.85 11.68
CA GLU A 177 2.25 5.05 10.91
C GLU A 177 1.31 5.08 9.69
N GLY A 178 0.49 6.12 9.56
CA GLY A 178 -0.27 6.41 8.34
C GLY A 178 0.40 7.51 7.51
N PHE A 179 0.09 7.56 6.22
CA PHE A 179 0.36 8.74 5.40
C PHE A 179 -0.49 9.93 5.87
N ASN A 180 -0.04 11.14 5.56
CA ASN A 180 -0.75 12.39 5.81
C ASN A 180 -0.93 13.17 4.49
N GLU A 181 -1.45 14.39 4.55
CA GLU A 181 -1.71 15.21 3.36
C GLU A 181 -0.44 15.80 2.72
N ASP A 182 0.72 15.72 3.38
CA ASP A 182 1.98 16.31 2.89
C ASP A 182 2.79 15.30 2.06
N LEU A 183 3.02 15.63 0.79
CA LEU A 183 3.73 14.75 -0.15
C LEU A 183 5.16 14.42 0.31
N ILE A 184 5.89 15.40 0.85
CA ILE A 184 7.30 15.24 1.23
C ILE A 184 7.43 14.31 2.44
N THR A 185 6.55 14.47 3.43
CA THR A 185 6.43 13.58 4.58
C THR A 185 6.15 12.15 4.13
N ASN A 186 5.20 11.95 3.22
CA ASN A 186 4.86 10.62 2.72
C ASN A 186 6.02 9.95 1.98
N ILE A 187 6.76 10.69 1.14
CA ILE A 187 7.97 10.21 0.46
C ILE A 187 9.03 9.81 1.49
N THR A 188 9.20 10.62 2.53
CA THR A 188 10.13 10.35 3.64
C THR A 188 9.77 9.06 4.38
N LEU A 189 8.49 8.79 4.64
CA LEU A 189 8.03 7.56 5.28
C LEU A 189 8.41 6.31 4.46
N ILE A 190 8.29 6.36 3.13
CA ILE A 190 8.70 5.26 2.23
C ILE A 190 10.23 5.12 2.24
N ARG A 191 10.96 6.23 2.08
CA ARG A 191 12.44 6.27 2.09
C ARG A 191 13.05 5.71 3.38
N ARG A 192 12.44 5.96 4.55
CA ARG A 192 12.88 5.42 5.84
C ARG A 192 12.88 3.89 5.88
N LYS A 193 11.90 3.26 5.20
CA LYS A 193 11.75 1.81 5.14
C LYS A 193 12.59 1.19 4.01
N VAL A 194 12.86 1.94 2.93
CA VAL A 194 13.62 1.46 1.75
C VAL A 194 14.88 2.30 1.52
N LYS A 195 16.00 1.80 2.05
CA LYS A 195 17.34 2.40 1.91
C LYS A 195 18.05 1.86 0.68
N SER A 196 17.55 2.20 -0.51
CA SER A 196 18.18 1.79 -1.78
C SER A 196 18.20 2.94 -2.78
N PRO A 197 19.30 3.15 -3.54
CA PRO A 197 19.33 4.14 -4.62
C PRO A 197 18.47 3.74 -5.82
N LYS A 198 18.05 2.46 -5.88
CA LYS A 198 17.12 1.94 -6.89
C LYS A 198 15.67 2.36 -6.66
N LEU A 199 15.32 2.83 -5.46
CA LEU A 199 14.03 3.46 -5.22
C LEU A 199 14.00 4.82 -5.94
N LYS A 200 13.08 4.96 -6.89
CA LYS A 200 12.92 6.15 -7.74
C LYS A 200 11.63 6.88 -7.38
N PHE A 201 11.70 8.20 -7.43
CA PHE A 201 10.57 9.11 -7.26
C PHE A 201 10.58 10.06 -8.44
N GLU A 202 9.52 10.06 -9.22
CA GLU A 202 9.36 10.95 -10.36
C GLU A 202 8.16 11.86 -10.15
N TYR A 203 8.38 13.17 -10.26
CA TYR A 203 7.35 14.15 -9.95
C TYR A 203 6.64 14.61 -11.21
N ILE A 204 5.32 14.65 -11.15
CA ILE A 204 4.46 15.15 -12.23
C ILE A 204 3.45 16.12 -11.63
N THR A 205 3.26 17.28 -12.25
CA THR A 205 2.26 18.26 -11.79
C THR A 205 1.02 18.20 -12.67
N ARG A 206 -0.18 18.14 -12.08
CA ARG A 206 -1.47 18.07 -12.79
C ARG A 206 -2.51 19.03 -12.20
N GLY A 207 -3.55 19.34 -12.98
CA GLY A 207 -4.57 20.33 -12.63
C GLY A 207 -4.23 21.72 -13.20
N ILE A 208 -5.14 22.29 -13.99
CA ILE A 208 -4.97 23.63 -14.62
C ILE A 208 -4.82 24.72 -13.55
N TYR A 209 -5.70 24.69 -12.54
CA TYR A 209 -5.73 25.67 -11.45
C TYR A 209 -5.00 25.17 -10.21
N SER A 210 -5.17 23.89 -9.84
CA SER A 210 -4.58 23.37 -8.60
C SER A 210 -3.07 23.17 -8.68
N LYS A 211 -2.54 22.84 -9.87
CA LYS A 211 -1.12 22.49 -10.08
C LYS A 211 -0.60 21.55 -8.98
N THR A 212 -1.40 20.52 -8.69
CA THR A 212 -1.13 19.53 -7.65
C THR A 212 0.05 18.66 -8.07
N LYS A 213 1.01 18.47 -7.15
CA LYS A 213 2.16 17.59 -7.37
C LYS A 213 1.78 16.14 -7.11
N LEU A 214 2.19 15.26 -8.01
CA LEU A 214 2.10 13.81 -7.89
C LEU A 214 3.53 13.25 -7.86
N ALA A 215 3.77 12.18 -7.11
CA ALA A 215 5.02 11.44 -7.14
C ALA A 215 4.77 9.98 -7.49
N ILE A 216 5.37 9.51 -8.58
CA ILE A 216 5.38 8.10 -8.97
C ILE A 216 6.57 7.44 -8.29
N CYS A 217 6.31 6.42 -7.49
CA CYS A 217 7.28 5.72 -6.66
C CYS A 217 7.38 4.24 -7.09
N TYR A 218 8.59 3.79 -7.39
CA TYR A 218 8.86 2.40 -7.76
C TYR A 218 10.33 2.02 -7.50
N ILE A 219 10.65 0.72 -7.51
CA ILE A 219 12.04 0.23 -7.45
C ILE A 219 12.48 -0.20 -8.85
N ASP A 220 13.52 0.48 -9.35
CA ASP A 220 14.17 0.16 -10.60
C ASP A 220 14.82 -1.23 -10.57
N GLY A 221 14.58 -2.00 -11.63
CA GLY A 221 14.95 -3.41 -11.76
C GLY A 221 14.01 -4.42 -11.09
N ILE A 222 12.98 -3.97 -10.35
CA ILE A 222 11.89 -4.84 -9.84
C ILE A 222 10.58 -4.52 -10.57
N ALA A 223 10.22 -3.24 -10.66
CA ALA A 223 9.02 -2.83 -11.37
C ALA A 223 9.16 -3.07 -12.88
N ASN A 224 8.06 -3.46 -13.53
CA ASN A 224 8.04 -3.63 -14.98
C ASN A 224 8.07 -2.26 -15.67
N PRO A 225 9.11 -1.94 -16.48
CA PRO A 225 9.25 -0.62 -17.08
C PRO A 225 8.10 -0.25 -18.00
N LYS A 226 7.46 -1.22 -18.65
CA LYS A 226 6.29 -0.98 -19.52
C LYS A 226 5.09 -0.44 -18.75
N ILE A 227 4.88 -0.94 -17.53
CA ILE A 227 3.78 -0.49 -16.67
C ILE A 227 4.09 0.92 -16.15
N VAL A 228 5.35 1.19 -15.80
CA VAL A 228 5.81 2.53 -15.37
C VAL A 228 5.57 3.56 -16.48
N GLU A 229 5.98 3.26 -17.71
CA GLU A 229 5.78 4.14 -18.87
C GLU A 229 4.30 4.34 -19.21
N GLU A 230 3.50 3.27 -19.18
CA GLU A 230 2.06 3.35 -19.44
C GLU A 230 1.36 4.23 -18.39
N LEU A 231 1.71 4.08 -17.11
CA LEU A 231 1.19 4.92 -16.03
C LEU A 231 1.55 6.39 -16.23
N LYS A 232 2.81 6.69 -16.56
CA LYS A 232 3.25 8.06 -16.88
C LYS A 232 2.45 8.63 -18.05
N ASN A 233 2.36 7.88 -19.14
CA ASN A 233 1.61 8.29 -20.33
C ASN A 233 0.12 8.58 -20.03
N ARG A 234 -0.50 7.82 -19.12
CA ARG A 234 -1.89 8.07 -18.69
C ARG A 234 -2.01 9.32 -17.84
N ILE A 235 -1.18 9.44 -16.80
CA ILE A 235 -1.14 10.64 -15.95
C ILE A 235 -0.84 11.88 -16.78
N GLU A 236 0.01 11.76 -17.80
CA GLU A 236 0.35 12.86 -18.70
C GLU A 236 -0.80 13.36 -19.58
N LYS A 237 -1.75 12.49 -19.90
CA LYS A 237 -2.94 12.83 -20.67
C LYS A 237 -4.07 13.40 -19.83
N ILE A 238 -3.95 13.37 -18.49
CA ILE A 238 -4.96 13.94 -17.61
C ILE A 238 -5.03 15.45 -17.82
N ASN A 239 -6.20 15.90 -18.29
CA ASN A 239 -6.53 17.31 -18.47
C ASN A 239 -7.77 17.64 -17.64
N ILE A 240 -7.55 18.12 -16.42
CA ILE A 240 -8.61 18.51 -15.47
C ILE A 240 -8.29 19.86 -14.84
N ASP A 241 -9.34 20.54 -14.39
CA ASP A 241 -9.21 21.87 -13.79
C ASP A 241 -8.49 21.82 -12.43
N VAL A 242 -8.85 20.85 -11.58
CA VAL A 242 -8.40 20.74 -10.19
C VAL A 242 -8.25 19.27 -9.81
N VAL A 243 -7.16 18.92 -9.13
CA VAL A 243 -6.97 17.64 -8.44
C VAL A 243 -7.12 17.88 -6.94
N LEU A 244 -8.20 17.37 -6.33
CA LEU A 244 -8.46 17.50 -4.89
C LEU A 244 -8.12 16.22 -4.11
N GLU A 245 -8.26 15.06 -4.74
CA GLU A 245 -8.11 13.75 -4.11
C GLU A 245 -7.45 12.79 -5.10
N SER A 246 -6.73 11.79 -4.59
CA SER A 246 -6.13 10.73 -5.41
C SER A 246 -7.18 9.91 -6.17
N GLY A 247 -8.42 9.83 -5.67
CA GLY A 247 -9.55 9.21 -6.38
C GLY A 247 -9.85 9.84 -7.74
N TYR A 248 -9.51 11.13 -7.96
CA TYR A 248 -9.68 11.74 -9.28
C TYR A 248 -8.68 11.14 -10.25
N ILE A 249 -7.42 10.98 -9.82
CA ILE A 249 -6.37 10.36 -10.63
C ILE A 249 -6.71 8.89 -10.91
N GLU A 250 -7.27 8.18 -9.91
CA GLU A 250 -7.73 6.79 -10.05
C GLU A 250 -8.67 6.62 -11.24
N GLU A 251 -9.72 7.44 -11.35
CA GLU A 251 -10.72 7.35 -12.43
C GLU A 251 -10.12 7.59 -13.82
N PHE A 252 -9.09 8.44 -13.95
CA PHE A 252 -8.45 8.71 -15.24
C PHE A 252 -7.40 7.67 -15.65
N ILE A 253 -6.79 6.95 -14.70
CA ILE A 253 -5.74 5.97 -15.01
C ILE A 253 -6.28 4.54 -15.11
N ASP A 254 -7.53 4.29 -14.69
CA ASP A 254 -8.17 2.98 -14.76
C ASP A 254 -8.31 2.47 -16.22
N ASP A 255 -8.08 1.17 -16.41
CA ASP A 255 -8.28 0.49 -17.69
C ASP A 255 -9.77 0.41 -18.07
N GLN A 256 -10.65 0.29 -17.08
CA GLN A 256 -12.05 -0.01 -17.30
C GLN A 256 -12.97 0.85 -16.41
N PRO A 257 -13.22 2.12 -16.79
CA PRO A 257 -13.94 3.09 -15.96
C PRO A 257 -15.39 2.69 -15.64
N PHE A 258 -16.00 1.83 -16.45
CA PHE A 258 -17.35 1.31 -16.21
C PHE A 258 -17.38 0.03 -15.36
N CYS A 259 -16.22 -0.51 -14.99
CA CYS A 259 -16.11 -1.69 -14.16
C CYS A 259 -16.36 -1.32 -12.70
N THR A 260 -17.12 -2.15 -12.01
CA THR A 260 -17.38 -1.96 -10.58
C THR A 260 -16.25 -2.49 -9.71
N PHE A 261 -15.44 -3.40 -10.25
CA PHE A 261 -14.32 -4.01 -9.53
C PHE A 261 -13.13 -3.06 -9.58
N PRO A 262 -12.64 -2.60 -8.42
CA PRO A 262 -11.47 -1.72 -8.39
C PRO A 262 -10.24 -2.49 -8.89
N ALA A 263 -9.63 -1.92 -9.93
CA ALA A 263 -8.39 -2.40 -10.55
C ALA A 263 -7.15 -1.62 -10.07
N ILE A 264 -7.36 -0.61 -9.22
CA ILE A 264 -6.34 0.22 -8.57
C ILE A 264 -6.54 0.07 -7.07
N GLY A 265 -5.44 -0.12 -6.33
CA GLY A 265 -5.49 -0.29 -4.88
C GLY A 265 -5.23 1.03 -4.18
N THR A 266 -5.98 1.34 -3.13
CA THR A 266 -5.78 2.52 -2.28
C THR A 266 -5.30 2.08 -0.90
N THR A 267 -4.32 2.78 -0.32
CA THR A 267 -3.91 2.52 1.07
C THR A 267 -3.41 3.77 1.77
N GLU A 268 -3.68 3.87 3.08
CA GLU A 268 -3.12 4.89 3.97
C GLU A 268 -1.79 4.45 4.60
N LYS A 269 -1.33 3.23 4.34
CA LYS A 269 -0.26 2.59 5.10
C LYS A 269 1.07 2.53 4.33
N PRO A 270 2.15 3.16 4.85
CA PRO A 270 3.46 3.13 4.18
C PRO A 270 4.11 1.75 4.10
N ASP A 271 3.88 0.88 5.09
CA ASP A 271 4.37 -0.50 5.08
C ASP A 271 3.70 -1.36 3.99
N VAL A 272 2.41 -1.14 3.72
CA VAL A 272 1.69 -1.80 2.62
C VAL A 272 2.30 -1.37 1.29
N VAL A 273 2.46 -0.07 1.06
CA VAL A 273 3.06 0.48 -0.17
C VAL A 273 4.46 -0.09 -0.40
N VAL A 274 5.30 -0.12 0.64
CA VAL A 274 6.65 -0.67 0.54
C VAL A 274 6.62 -2.15 0.17
N GLY A 275 5.76 -2.95 0.81
CA GLY A 275 5.56 -4.36 0.46
C GLY A 275 5.19 -4.53 -1.02
N LYS A 276 4.23 -3.73 -1.50
CA LYS A 276 3.76 -3.75 -2.89
C LYS A 276 4.85 -3.36 -3.89
N ILE A 277 5.66 -2.35 -3.58
CA ILE A 277 6.75 -1.96 -4.48
C ILE A 277 7.84 -3.04 -4.55
N PHE A 278 8.09 -3.76 -3.45
CA PHE A 278 8.98 -4.94 -3.46
C PHE A 278 8.41 -6.13 -4.26
N GLU A 279 7.08 -6.24 -4.38
CA GLU A 279 6.39 -7.16 -5.29
C GLU A 279 6.41 -6.68 -6.77
N GLY A 280 7.03 -5.53 -7.04
CA GLY A 280 7.13 -4.96 -8.39
C GLY A 280 5.94 -4.11 -8.81
N ARG A 281 5.12 -3.67 -7.85
CA ARG A 281 4.08 -2.66 -8.07
C ARG A 281 4.65 -1.25 -8.06
N ILE A 282 3.85 -0.32 -8.54
CA ILE A 282 4.16 1.11 -8.60
C ILE A 282 3.15 1.82 -7.70
N ALA A 283 3.62 2.81 -6.96
CA ALA A 283 2.77 3.65 -6.13
C ALA A 283 2.68 5.07 -6.70
N VAL A 284 1.53 5.70 -6.58
CA VAL A 284 1.29 7.11 -6.94
C VAL A 284 0.84 7.85 -5.70
N LEU A 285 1.65 8.80 -5.27
CA LEU A 285 1.36 9.70 -4.17
C LEU A 285 0.81 11.01 -4.74
N CYS A 286 -0.22 11.56 -4.13
CA CYS A 286 -0.80 12.85 -4.50
C CYS A 286 -0.67 13.81 -3.32
N ASP A 287 -0.23 15.03 -3.61
CA ASP A 287 -0.19 16.10 -2.62
C ASP A 287 -1.62 16.49 -2.18
N GLY A 288 -1.83 16.69 -0.88
CA GLY A 288 -3.12 17.04 -0.29
C GLY A 288 -4.00 15.85 0.14
N THR A 289 -3.53 14.60 0.07
CA THR A 289 -4.31 13.42 0.49
C THR A 289 -3.45 12.35 1.18
N PRO A 290 -3.97 11.67 2.22
CA PRO A 290 -3.28 10.57 2.88
C PRO A 290 -3.38 9.24 2.13
N PHE A 291 -4.10 9.16 1.01
CA PHE A 291 -4.27 7.91 0.26
C PHE A 291 -3.28 7.79 -0.89
N VAL A 292 -2.51 6.70 -0.89
CA VAL A 292 -1.59 6.33 -1.96
C VAL A 292 -2.22 5.28 -2.85
N LEU A 293 -2.16 5.50 -4.17
CA LEU A 293 -2.62 4.55 -5.16
C LEU A 293 -1.52 3.52 -5.46
N THR A 294 -1.89 2.27 -5.71
CA THR A 294 -0.98 1.18 -6.07
C THR A 294 -1.46 0.47 -7.32
N VAL A 295 -0.56 0.25 -8.27
CA VAL A 295 -0.86 -0.34 -9.58
C VAL A 295 0.25 -1.32 -10.03
N PRO A 296 -0.09 -2.39 -10.74
CA PRO A 296 -1.44 -2.95 -10.90
C PRO A 296 -1.96 -3.57 -9.59
N HIS A 297 -3.28 -3.61 -9.41
CA HIS A 297 -3.93 -4.19 -8.24
C HIS A 297 -4.83 -5.36 -8.64
N LEU A 298 -4.69 -6.49 -7.93
CA LEU A 298 -5.35 -7.76 -8.24
C LEU A 298 -6.47 -8.10 -7.26
N LEU A 299 -7.37 -9.02 -7.65
CA LEU A 299 -8.45 -9.48 -6.77
C LEU A 299 -7.92 -10.05 -5.45
N VAL A 300 -6.85 -10.85 -5.50
CA VAL A 300 -6.27 -11.51 -4.32
C VAL A 300 -5.89 -10.50 -3.25
N GLU A 301 -5.45 -9.32 -3.66
CA GLU A 301 -4.97 -8.29 -2.74
C GLU A 301 -6.10 -7.75 -1.86
N HIS A 302 -7.35 -7.76 -2.34
CA HIS A 302 -8.55 -7.44 -1.54
C HIS A 302 -8.82 -8.47 -0.44
N LEU A 303 -8.34 -9.70 -0.61
CA LEU A 303 -8.47 -10.78 0.35
C LEU A 303 -7.27 -10.90 1.28
N GLN A 304 -6.28 -10.03 1.14
CA GLN A 304 -5.07 -9.97 1.96
C GLN A 304 -5.05 -8.70 2.80
N THR A 305 -4.40 -8.74 3.96
CA THR A 305 -4.09 -7.53 4.74
C THR A 305 -2.64 -7.59 5.21
N SER A 306 -2.03 -6.43 5.52
CA SER A 306 -0.66 -6.38 6.06
C SER A 306 -0.48 -7.22 7.32
N GLU A 307 -1.53 -7.27 8.16
CA GLU A 307 -1.52 -8.03 9.42
C GLU A 307 -1.30 -9.54 9.21
N ASP A 308 -1.73 -10.08 8.06
CA ASP A 308 -1.53 -11.50 7.73
C ASP A 308 -0.06 -11.89 7.77
N TYR A 309 0.84 -10.97 7.45
CA TYR A 309 2.29 -11.20 7.44
C TYR A 309 2.92 -11.04 8.83
N TYR A 310 2.24 -10.37 9.78
CA TYR A 310 2.74 -10.15 11.15
C TYR A 310 2.32 -11.24 12.14
N MET A 311 1.37 -12.09 11.76
CA MET A 311 0.89 -13.22 12.57
C MET A 311 1.55 -14.54 12.17
N LYS A 312 1.32 -15.60 12.97
CA LYS A 312 1.75 -16.95 12.59
C LYS A 312 0.91 -17.43 11.39
N TRP A 313 1.56 -18.13 10.46
CA TRP A 313 0.99 -18.56 9.19
C TRP A 313 -0.34 -19.32 9.31
N VAL A 314 -0.50 -20.14 10.36
CA VAL A 314 -1.74 -20.90 10.62
C VAL A 314 -2.91 -19.95 10.87
N PHE A 315 -2.75 -18.95 11.75
CA PHE A 315 -3.81 -18.01 12.06
C PHE A 315 -4.13 -17.12 10.85
N ALA A 316 -3.11 -16.62 10.16
CA ALA A 316 -3.28 -15.82 8.95
C ALA A 316 -4.07 -16.59 7.87
N SER A 317 -3.71 -17.86 7.62
CA SER A 317 -4.42 -18.70 6.65
C SER A 317 -5.88 -18.98 7.04
N THR A 318 -6.14 -19.21 8.33
CA THR A 318 -7.51 -19.39 8.83
C THR A 318 -8.34 -18.10 8.63
N ILE A 319 -7.77 -16.93 8.91
CA ILE A 319 -8.45 -15.65 8.70
C ILE A 319 -8.70 -15.39 7.21
N ARG A 320 -7.73 -15.66 6.33
CA ARG A 320 -7.93 -15.58 4.87
C ARG A 320 -9.07 -16.48 4.38
N LEU A 321 -9.20 -17.69 4.94
CA LEU A 321 -10.33 -18.58 4.64
C LEU A 321 -11.67 -17.98 5.14
N PHE A 322 -11.70 -17.35 6.31
CA PHE A 322 -12.88 -16.63 6.79
C PHE A 322 -13.25 -15.46 5.88
N ARG A 323 -12.29 -14.69 5.34
CA ARG A 323 -12.59 -13.62 4.35
C ARG A 323 -13.18 -14.19 3.07
N LEU A 324 -12.65 -15.31 2.58
CA LEU A 324 -13.21 -15.99 1.42
C LEU A 324 -14.64 -16.48 1.68
N MET A 325 -14.89 -17.12 2.82
CA MET A 325 -16.25 -17.53 3.20
C MET A 325 -17.18 -16.32 3.34
N ALA A 326 -16.71 -15.23 3.94
CA ALA A 326 -17.47 -13.99 4.05
C ALA A 326 -17.83 -13.42 2.67
N LEU A 327 -16.89 -13.40 1.72
CA LEU A 327 -17.12 -12.96 0.33
C LEU A 327 -18.21 -13.79 -0.36
N VAL A 328 -18.20 -15.11 -0.19
CA VAL A 328 -19.24 -15.99 -0.75
C VAL A 328 -20.58 -15.74 -0.06
N ILE A 329 -20.63 -15.73 1.27
CA ILE A 329 -21.86 -15.51 2.04
C ILE A 329 -22.49 -14.15 1.70
N THR A 330 -21.70 -13.08 1.69
CA THR A 330 -22.22 -11.73 1.47
C THR A 330 -22.75 -11.51 0.05
N SER A 331 -22.25 -12.25 -0.94
CA SER A 331 -22.70 -12.16 -2.33
C SER A 331 -23.88 -13.09 -2.62
N THR A 332 -23.86 -14.33 -2.14
CA THR A 332 -24.84 -15.36 -2.55
C THR A 332 -25.98 -15.60 -1.57
N LEU A 333 -25.82 -15.33 -0.26
CA LEU A 333 -26.79 -15.77 0.76
C LEU A 333 -28.24 -15.27 0.52
N PRO A 334 -28.49 -13.99 0.14
CA PRO A 334 -29.86 -13.51 -0.09
C PRO A 334 -30.48 -14.17 -1.31
N ALA A 335 -29.68 -14.37 -2.36
CA ALA A 335 -30.10 -15.05 -3.58
C ALA A 335 -30.45 -16.51 -3.31
N ILE A 336 -29.60 -17.23 -2.55
CA ILE A 336 -29.86 -18.61 -2.13
C ILE A 336 -31.14 -18.70 -1.31
N TYR A 337 -31.33 -17.80 -0.34
CA TYR A 337 -32.54 -17.78 0.49
C TYR A 337 -33.81 -17.64 -0.36
N VAL A 338 -33.84 -16.66 -1.27
CA VAL A 338 -34.98 -16.47 -2.18
C VAL A 338 -35.15 -17.66 -3.11
N GLY A 339 -34.08 -18.20 -3.69
CA GLY A 339 -34.13 -19.33 -4.61
C GLY A 339 -34.65 -20.62 -3.96
N VAL A 340 -34.22 -20.92 -2.72
CA VAL A 340 -34.74 -22.06 -1.94
C VAL A 340 -36.23 -21.87 -1.69
N GLN A 341 -36.65 -20.68 -1.26
CA GLN A 341 -38.03 -20.39 -0.89
C GLN A 341 -38.98 -20.19 -2.07
N THR A 342 -38.49 -20.09 -3.31
CA THR A 342 -39.34 -19.92 -4.49
C THR A 342 -39.39 -21.17 -5.35
N PHE A 343 -38.26 -21.85 -5.55
CA PHE A 343 -38.15 -22.98 -6.48
C PHE A 343 -37.79 -24.31 -5.82
N HIS A 344 -37.13 -24.32 -4.65
CA HIS A 344 -36.53 -25.54 -4.09
C HIS A 344 -36.88 -25.77 -2.62
N HIS A 345 -38.18 -25.80 -2.29
CA HIS A 345 -38.67 -25.96 -0.91
C HIS A 345 -38.27 -27.30 -0.29
N GLU A 346 -38.10 -28.33 -1.12
CA GLU A 346 -37.78 -29.71 -0.75
C GLU A 346 -36.44 -29.85 -0.01
N ILE A 347 -35.54 -28.88 -0.15
CA ILE A 347 -34.22 -28.87 0.49
C ILE A 347 -34.35 -28.58 2.00
N ILE A 348 -35.42 -27.90 2.40
CA ILE A 348 -35.63 -27.52 3.80
C ILE A 348 -36.26 -28.70 4.55
N PRO A 349 -35.70 -29.12 5.71
CA PRO A 349 -36.35 -30.11 6.56
C PRO A 349 -37.79 -29.70 6.86
N PHE A 350 -38.74 -30.64 6.71
CA PHE A 350 -40.18 -30.33 6.75
C PHE A 350 -40.61 -29.50 7.97
N LYS A 351 -40.07 -29.80 9.16
CA LYS A 351 -40.35 -29.03 10.39
C LYS A 351 -39.91 -27.56 10.28
N LEU A 352 -38.74 -27.32 9.70
CA LEU A 352 -38.21 -25.97 9.50
C LEU A 352 -39.01 -25.24 8.42
N PHE A 353 -39.41 -25.94 7.36
CA PHE A 353 -40.27 -25.38 6.31
C PHE A 353 -41.61 -24.88 6.87
N LEU A 354 -42.28 -25.68 7.71
CA LEU A 354 -43.53 -25.26 8.37
C LEU A 354 -43.33 -24.01 9.22
N SER A 355 -42.24 -23.92 9.99
CA SER A 355 -41.92 -22.73 10.77
C SER A 355 -41.64 -21.50 9.91
N ILE A 356 -41.02 -21.69 8.73
CA ILE A 356 -40.78 -20.60 7.77
C ILE A 356 -42.10 -20.10 7.21
N MET A 357 -43.00 -21.02 6.82
CA MET A 357 -44.30 -20.68 6.26
C MET A 357 -45.20 -19.98 7.27
N SER A 358 -45.23 -20.43 8.53
CA SER A 358 -46.01 -19.75 9.58
C SER A 358 -45.47 -18.36 9.90
N ALA A 359 -44.15 -18.18 9.91
CA ALA A 359 -43.53 -16.86 10.09
C ALA A 359 -43.76 -15.90 8.90
N ARG A 360 -44.23 -16.44 7.76
CA ARG A 360 -44.46 -15.73 6.50
C ARG A 360 -45.93 -15.46 6.20
N GLU A 361 -46.84 -16.19 6.83
CA GLU A 361 -48.28 -16.04 6.69
C GLU A 361 -48.77 -14.58 6.80
N PRO A 362 -48.26 -13.73 7.72
CA PRO A 362 -48.72 -12.35 7.82
C PRO A 362 -48.14 -11.40 6.76
N ILE A 363 -47.24 -11.86 5.88
CA ILE A 363 -46.46 -11.01 4.97
C ILE A 363 -47.07 -11.05 3.56
N PRO A 364 -47.69 -9.96 3.07
CA PRO A 364 -48.39 -9.96 1.78
C PRO A 364 -47.48 -9.74 0.56
N ILE A 365 -46.15 -9.81 0.74
CA ILE A 365 -45.14 -9.38 -0.22
C ILE A 365 -44.31 -10.58 -0.70
N SER A 366 -43.87 -10.56 -1.96
CA SER A 366 -43.02 -11.63 -2.52
C SER A 366 -41.63 -11.68 -1.87
N SER A 367 -40.97 -12.84 -1.90
CA SER A 367 -39.62 -13.00 -1.33
C SER A 367 -38.57 -12.09 -1.96
N LEU A 368 -38.69 -11.81 -3.26
CA LEU A 368 -37.79 -10.92 -3.97
C LEU A 368 -37.93 -9.48 -3.44
N THR A 369 -39.16 -8.99 -3.38
CA THR A 369 -39.46 -7.62 -2.94
C THR A 369 -39.14 -7.41 -1.46
N GLU A 370 -39.37 -8.42 -0.63
CA GLU A 370 -38.95 -8.42 0.78
C GLU A 370 -37.41 -8.30 0.90
N ALA A 371 -36.66 -9.13 0.16
CA ALA A 371 -35.20 -9.13 0.19
C ALA A 371 -34.61 -7.79 -0.31
N LEU A 372 -35.14 -7.26 -1.43
CA LEU A 372 -34.70 -5.99 -2.00
C LEU A 372 -34.93 -4.84 -1.01
N LEU A 373 -36.14 -4.76 -0.43
CA LEU A 373 -36.48 -3.73 0.55
C LEU A 373 -35.53 -3.79 1.76
N MET A 374 -35.29 -4.98 2.29
CA MET A 374 -34.38 -5.15 3.43
C MET A 374 -32.92 -4.82 3.08
N ILE A 375 -32.43 -5.21 1.91
CA ILE A 375 -31.07 -4.86 1.45
C ILE A 375 -30.91 -3.34 1.33
N VAL A 376 -31.90 -2.64 0.77
CA VAL A 376 -31.87 -1.17 0.63
C VAL A 376 -31.92 -0.51 1.99
N ILE A 377 -32.83 -0.91 2.87
CA ILE A 377 -32.94 -0.38 4.24
C ILE A 377 -31.63 -0.53 5.00
N PHE A 378 -31.02 -1.72 4.99
CA PHE A 378 -29.75 -1.94 5.70
C PHE A 378 -28.60 -1.15 5.06
N LYS A 379 -28.57 -0.97 3.73
CA LYS A 379 -27.57 -0.13 3.08
C LYS A 379 -27.74 1.35 3.48
N LEU A 380 -28.98 1.85 3.55
CA LEU A 380 -29.27 3.21 4.01
C LEU A 380 -28.86 3.44 5.46
N ILE A 381 -29.15 2.50 6.36
CA ILE A 381 -28.73 2.59 7.77
C ILE A 381 -27.20 2.65 7.88
N ASN A 382 -26.49 1.80 7.16
CA ASN A 382 -25.02 1.79 7.18
C ASN A 382 -24.43 3.08 6.59
N GLU A 383 -24.96 3.55 5.47
CA GLU A 383 -24.50 4.80 4.83
C GLU A 383 -24.75 6.02 5.73
N ALA A 384 -25.89 6.05 6.43
CA ALA A 384 -26.18 7.07 7.43
C ALA A 384 -25.25 6.95 8.65
N GLY A 385 -24.95 5.72 9.09
CA GLY A 385 -24.08 5.46 10.24
C GLY A 385 -22.64 5.93 10.03
N ILE A 386 -22.07 5.71 8.84
CA ILE A 386 -20.68 6.07 8.51
C ILE A 386 -20.49 7.59 8.39
N ARG A 387 -21.52 8.33 7.95
CA ARG A 387 -21.44 9.79 7.77
C ARG A 387 -21.69 10.60 9.04
N MET A 388 -22.15 9.95 10.11
CA MET A 388 -22.47 10.61 11.37
C MET A 388 -21.28 10.54 12.34
N PRO A 389 -21.11 11.53 13.24
CA PRO A 389 -20.10 11.46 14.29
C PRO A 389 -20.22 10.15 15.07
N THR A 390 -19.09 9.55 15.49
CA THR A 390 -19.03 8.19 16.04
C THR A 390 -20.08 7.87 17.11
N ALA A 391 -20.34 8.80 18.04
CA ALA A 391 -21.36 8.65 19.07
C ALA A 391 -22.79 8.55 18.51
N VAL A 392 -23.10 9.33 17.48
CA VAL A 392 -24.41 9.33 16.82
C VAL A 392 -24.52 8.17 15.81
N GLY A 393 -23.45 7.86 15.08
CA GLY A 393 -23.39 6.74 14.14
C GLY A 393 -23.62 5.39 14.83
N GLN A 394 -23.02 5.17 16.01
CA GLN A 394 -23.29 3.99 16.83
C GLN A 394 -24.76 3.92 17.27
N ALA A 395 -25.32 5.04 17.74
CA ALA A 395 -26.72 5.10 18.13
C ALA A 395 -27.67 4.80 16.96
N ILE A 396 -27.45 5.41 15.78
CA ILE A 396 -28.23 5.15 14.56
C ILE A 396 -28.12 3.68 14.13
N SER A 397 -26.93 3.09 14.21
CA SER A 397 -26.73 1.67 13.86
C SER A 397 -27.48 0.75 14.82
N VAL A 398 -27.46 1.03 16.14
CA VAL A 398 -28.17 0.24 17.15
C VAL A 398 -29.69 0.40 17.01
N VAL A 399 -30.17 1.64 16.86
CA VAL A 399 -31.59 1.93 16.67
C VAL A 399 -32.08 1.34 15.35
N GLY A 400 -31.31 1.49 14.27
CA GLY A 400 -31.63 0.91 12.96
C GLY A 400 -31.65 -0.62 12.99
N ALA A 401 -30.71 -1.27 13.66
CA ALA A 401 -30.68 -2.73 13.73
C ALA A 401 -31.82 -3.30 14.59
N ILE A 402 -32.08 -2.72 15.77
CA ILE A 402 -33.03 -3.27 16.74
C ILE A 402 -34.45 -2.74 16.48
N VAL A 403 -34.62 -1.41 16.49
CA VAL A 403 -35.95 -0.79 16.45
C VAL A 403 -36.57 -0.98 15.08
N LEU A 404 -35.83 -0.70 14.01
CA LEU A 404 -36.36 -0.88 12.67
C LEU A 404 -36.48 -2.36 12.30
N GLY A 405 -35.55 -3.21 12.75
CA GLY A 405 -35.67 -4.65 12.62
C GLY A 405 -36.95 -5.20 13.26
N GLN A 406 -37.22 -4.84 14.52
CA GLN A 406 -38.43 -5.25 15.24
C GLN A 406 -39.70 -4.67 14.60
N ALA A 407 -39.71 -3.38 14.29
CA ALA A 407 -40.86 -2.72 13.68
C ALA A 407 -41.23 -3.33 12.32
N VAL A 408 -40.24 -3.74 11.51
CA VAL A 408 -40.48 -4.41 10.22
C VAL A 408 -41.13 -5.79 10.40
N VAL A 409 -40.74 -6.54 11.44
CA VAL A 409 -41.39 -7.83 11.75
C VAL A 409 -42.80 -7.61 12.25
N GLU A 410 -43.00 -6.68 13.19
CA GLU A 410 -44.31 -6.38 13.78
C GLU A 410 -45.30 -5.82 12.76
N ALA A 411 -44.81 -5.01 11.83
CA ALA A 411 -45.61 -4.49 10.71
C ALA A 411 -45.91 -5.54 9.63
N GLY A 412 -45.37 -6.76 9.74
CA GLY A 412 -45.54 -7.82 8.74
C GLY A 412 -44.90 -7.49 7.39
N VAL A 413 -43.89 -6.62 7.36
CA VAL A 413 -43.21 -6.18 6.13
C VAL A 413 -42.09 -7.15 5.73
N ALA A 414 -41.38 -7.72 6.71
CA ALA A 414 -40.39 -8.76 6.45
C ALA A 414 -40.39 -9.85 7.55
N SER A 415 -39.97 -11.04 7.15
CA SER A 415 -39.89 -12.21 8.00
C SER A 415 -38.67 -12.12 8.92
N PRO A 416 -38.75 -12.65 10.15
CA PRO A 416 -37.61 -12.71 11.06
C PRO A 416 -36.37 -13.36 10.41
N LEU A 417 -36.57 -14.36 9.55
CA LEU A 417 -35.49 -15.06 8.86
C LEU A 417 -34.83 -14.22 7.78
N MET A 418 -35.59 -13.42 7.03
CA MET A 418 -35.00 -12.49 6.06
C MET A 418 -34.13 -11.45 6.75
N ILE A 419 -34.55 -10.95 7.92
CA ILE A 419 -33.75 -10.00 8.71
C ILE A 419 -32.43 -10.65 9.14
N ILE A 420 -32.45 -11.90 9.62
CA ILE A 420 -31.23 -12.64 9.97
C ILE A 420 -30.31 -12.78 8.74
N VAL A 421 -30.86 -13.14 7.58
CA VAL A 421 -30.10 -13.27 6.32
C VAL A 421 -29.43 -11.95 5.95
N VAL A 422 -30.19 -10.84 5.95
CA VAL A 422 -29.66 -9.54 5.56
C VAL A 422 -28.65 -9.02 6.59
N ALA A 423 -28.91 -9.18 7.89
CA ALA A 423 -27.97 -8.82 8.96
C ALA A 423 -26.64 -9.58 8.82
N LEU A 424 -26.69 -10.89 8.57
CA LEU A 424 -25.48 -11.69 8.35
C LEU A 424 -24.73 -11.24 7.10
N THR A 425 -25.43 -10.89 6.02
CA THR A 425 -24.78 -10.36 4.80
C THR A 425 -24.17 -8.98 4.99
N ALA A 426 -24.78 -8.13 5.82
CA ALA A 426 -24.24 -6.82 6.18
C ALA A 426 -22.96 -6.97 6.99
N ILE A 427 -22.97 -7.81 8.04
CA ILE A 427 -21.79 -8.07 8.89
C ILE A 427 -20.65 -8.65 8.06
N THR A 428 -20.93 -9.65 7.22
CA THR A 428 -19.90 -10.27 6.36
C THR A 428 -19.37 -9.34 5.28
N SER A 429 -20.12 -8.31 4.87
CA SER A 429 -19.63 -7.33 3.88
C SER A 429 -18.49 -6.45 4.40
N PHE A 430 -18.42 -6.20 5.70
CA PHE A 430 -17.34 -5.42 6.32
C PHE A 430 -16.00 -6.18 6.41
N VAL A 431 -16.02 -7.50 6.19
CA VAL A 431 -14.81 -8.33 6.22
C VAL A 431 -13.92 -8.08 5.00
N VAL A 432 -14.49 -7.60 3.88
CA VAL A 432 -13.78 -7.33 2.62
C VAL A 432 -14.14 -5.92 2.14
N PRO A 433 -13.62 -4.86 2.81
CA PRO A 433 -14.09 -3.49 2.60
C PRO A 433 -13.85 -2.98 1.17
N GLY A 434 -12.71 -3.32 0.55
CA GLY A 434 -12.38 -2.85 -0.81
C GLY A 434 -13.34 -3.33 -1.91
N LEU A 435 -14.13 -4.38 -1.66
CA LEU A 435 -15.11 -4.90 -2.65
C LEU A 435 -16.56 -4.57 -2.28
N GLN A 436 -16.82 -3.77 -1.23
CA GLN A 436 -18.16 -3.58 -0.69
C GLN A 436 -19.17 -3.06 -1.74
N ASN A 437 -18.76 -2.11 -2.59
CA ASN A 437 -19.60 -1.56 -3.65
C ASN A 437 -19.87 -2.56 -4.79
N SER A 438 -18.83 -3.28 -5.23
CA SER A 438 -18.94 -4.38 -6.20
C SER A 438 -19.89 -5.48 -5.72
N ILE A 439 -19.71 -5.92 -4.48
CA ILE A 439 -20.50 -6.97 -3.85
C ILE A 439 -21.97 -6.58 -3.76
N PHE A 440 -22.28 -5.31 -3.47
CA PHE A 440 -23.66 -4.82 -3.42
C PHE A 440 -24.38 -4.99 -4.76
N LEU A 441 -23.73 -4.63 -5.87
CA LEU A 441 -24.30 -4.78 -7.21
C LEU A 441 -24.42 -6.26 -7.62
N ILE A 442 -23.40 -7.07 -7.34
CA ILE A 442 -23.42 -8.52 -7.55
C ILE A 442 -24.57 -9.17 -6.79
N ARG A 443 -24.78 -8.77 -5.54
CA ARG A 443 -25.85 -9.31 -4.69
C ARG A 443 -27.22 -9.04 -5.29
N ILE A 444 -27.46 -7.82 -5.78
CA ILE A 444 -28.72 -7.47 -6.44
C ILE A 444 -28.89 -8.29 -7.73
N LEU A 445 -27.85 -8.39 -8.56
CA LEU A 445 -27.87 -9.19 -9.78
C LEU A 445 -28.23 -10.66 -9.49
N LEU A 446 -27.53 -11.29 -8.54
CA LEU A 446 -27.77 -12.69 -8.18
C LEU A 446 -29.16 -12.89 -7.57
N LEU A 447 -29.65 -11.94 -6.77
CA LEU A 447 -30.98 -11.98 -6.18
C LEU A 447 -32.08 -11.97 -7.24
N VAL A 448 -31.94 -11.09 -8.25
CA VAL A 448 -32.89 -11.01 -9.38
C VAL A 448 -32.84 -12.28 -10.23
N LEU A 449 -31.65 -12.81 -10.52
CA LEU A 449 -31.55 -14.07 -11.26
C LEU A 449 -32.15 -15.25 -10.49
N ALA A 450 -31.95 -15.29 -9.17
CA ALA A 450 -32.50 -16.32 -8.29
C ALA A 450 -34.03 -16.29 -8.22
N SER A 451 -34.65 -15.10 -8.28
CA SER A 451 -36.11 -15.00 -8.26
C SER A 451 -36.78 -15.43 -9.57
N ILE A 452 -36.05 -15.41 -10.69
CA ILE A 452 -36.57 -15.81 -12.00
C ILE A 452 -36.38 -17.30 -12.26
N VAL A 453 -35.21 -17.86 -11.93
CA VAL A 453 -34.84 -19.25 -12.30
C VAL A 453 -34.23 -20.07 -11.14
N GLY A 454 -34.34 -19.60 -9.90
CA GLY A 454 -33.83 -20.30 -8.73
C GLY A 454 -32.32 -20.51 -8.75
N PHE A 455 -31.87 -21.72 -8.42
CA PHE A 455 -30.44 -22.05 -8.35
C PHE A 455 -29.72 -21.97 -9.68
N TYR A 456 -30.40 -22.24 -10.80
CA TYR A 456 -29.80 -22.07 -12.12
C TYR A 456 -29.46 -20.60 -12.38
N GLY A 457 -30.33 -19.67 -11.98
CA GLY A 457 -30.07 -18.23 -12.09
C GLY A 457 -28.82 -17.81 -11.31
N ILE A 458 -28.64 -18.33 -10.09
CA ILE A 458 -27.45 -18.08 -9.29
C ILE A 458 -26.20 -18.64 -9.97
N ALA A 459 -26.26 -19.88 -10.47
CA ALA A 459 -25.14 -20.53 -11.15
C ALA A 459 -24.72 -19.76 -12.42
N PHE A 460 -25.68 -19.34 -13.25
CA PHE A 460 -25.41 -18.52 -14.43
C PHE A 460 -24.88 -17.14 -14.08
N GLY A 461 -25.42 -16.49 -13.05
CA GLY A 461 -24.93 -15.20 -12.58
C GLY A 461 -23.49 -15.27 -12.08
N LEU A 462 -23.15 -16.29 -11.28
CA LEU A 462 -21.78 -16.53 -10.82
C LEU A 462 -20.84 -16.84 -11.97
N LEU A 463 -21.27 -17.64 -12.96
CA LEU A 463 -20.48 -17.92 -14.15
C LEU A 463 -20.24 -16.66 -14.99
N PHE A 464 -21.26 -15.82 -15.16
CA PHE A 464 -21.13 -14.54 -15.84
C PHE A 464 -20.11 -13.63 -15.15
N ILE A 465 -20.21 -13.49 -13.83
CA ILE A 465 -19.25 -12.69 -13.03
C ILE A 465 -17.84 -13.27 -13.17
N PHE A 466 -17.68 -14.58 -13.08
CA PHE A 466 -16.38 -15.23 -13.22
C PHE A 466 -15.75 -14.97 -14.60
N VAL A 467 -16.52 -15.13 -15.69
CA VAL A 467 -16.05 -14.83 -17.05
C VAL A 467 -15.72 -13.35 -17.21
N TYR A 468 -16.54 -12.46 -16.65
CA TYR A 468 -16.29 -11.02 -16.65
C TYR A 468 -14.96 -10.70 -15.98
N MET A 469 -14.72 -11.24 -14.77
CA MET A 469 -13.46 -11.05 -14.02
C MET A 469 -12.23 -11.63 -14.74
N CYS A 470 -12.37 -12.72 -15.50
CA CYS A 470 -11.29 -13.27 -16.33
C CYS A 470 -10.84 -12.31 -17.45
N ASN A 471 -11.75 -11.45 -17.93
CA ASN A 471 -11.45 -10.47 -18.98
C ASN A 471 -10.89 -9.15 -18.42
N LEU A 472 -11.06 -8.89 -17.12
CA LEU A 472 -10.52 -7.69 -16.49
C LEU A 472 -9.00 -7.68 -16.50
N ARG A 473 -8.43 -6.49 -16.71
CA ARG A 473 -7.00 -6.23 -16.70
C ARG A 473 -6.73 -5.01 -15.82
N SER A 474 -5.59 -5.03 -15.14
CA SER A 474 -5.03 -3.88 -14.43
C SER A 474 -3.63 -3.65 -15.00
N PHE A 475 -3.48 -2.57 -15.78
CA PHE A 475 -2.27 -2.21 -16.52
C PHE A 475 -1.68 -3.38 -17.32
N GLY A 476 -2.57 -4.08 -18.03
CA GLY A 476 -2.22 -5.25 -18.85
C GLY A 476 -2.01 -6.56 -18.07
N VAL A 477 -2.03 -6.53 -16.74
CA VAL A 477 -1.95 -7.74 -15.90
C VAL A 477 -3.36 -8.34 -15.68
N PRO A 478 -3.57 -9.65 -15.85
CA PRO A 478 -4.84 -10.32 -15.54
C PRO A 478 -5.29 -10.11 -14.10
N TYR A 479 -6.49 -9.56 -13.90
CA TYR A 479 -7.02 -9.23 -12.57
C TYR A 479 -7.17 -10.43 -11.64
N LEU A 480 -7.46 -11.61 -12.22
CA LEU A 480 -7.55 -12.90 -11.51
C LEU A 480 -6.21 -13.61 -11.35
N SER A 481 -5.08 -13.01 -11.73
CA SER A 481 -3.77 -13.59 -11.44
C SER A 481 -3.61 -13.74 -9.92
N PRO A 482 -3.08 -14.88 -9.41
CA PRO A 482 -2.48 -16.01 -10.10
C PRO A 482 -3.43 -17.21 -10.31
N PHE A 483 -4.75 -17.03 -10.28
CA PHE A 483 -5.72 -18.10 -10.61
C PHE A 483 -5.86 -18.29 -12.11
N ALA A 484 -5.95 -17.18 -12.84
CA ALA A 484 -6.06 -17.15 -14.29
C ALA A 484 -5.20 -15.99 -14.84
N PRO A 485 -3.99 -16.26 -15.37
CA PRO A 485 -3.34 -17.56 -15.56
C PRO A 485 -2.89 -18.20 -14.25
N THR A 486 -2.90 -19.53 -14.20
CA THR A 486 -2.53 -20.27 -12.99
C THR A 486 -1.02 -20.27 -12.78
N SER A 487 -0.54 -19.57 -11.76
CA SER A 487 0.87 -19.61 -11.31
C SER A 487 0.98 -20.37 -10.00
N VAL A 488 1.56 -21.57 -10.04
CA VAL A 488 1.63 -22.46 -8.85
C VAL A 488 2.48 -21.86 -7.75
N GLU A 489 3.49 -21.07 -8.10
CA GLU A 489 4.40 -20.42 -7.15
C GLU A 489 3.67 -19.31 -6.39
N ASP A 490 2.91 -18.48 -7.10
CA ASP A 490 2.18 -17.35 -6.50
C ASP A 490 0.93 -17.82 -5.73
N LEU A 491 0.42 -19.03 -6.01
CA LEU A 491 -0.68 -19.62 -5.25
C LEU A 491 -0.31 -19.89 -3.78
N GLU A 492 0.98 -20.07 -3.46
CA GLU A 492 1.45 -20.29 -2.07
C GLU A 492 1.24 -19.07 -1.15
N ASP A 493 0.88 -17.91 -1.70
CA ASP A 493 0.52 -16.70 -0.95
C ASP A 493 -0.88 -16.16 -1.29
N THR A 494 -1.78 -16.98 -1.83
CA THR A 494 -3.19 -16.60 -2.02
C THR A 494 -4.02 -16.94 -0.78
N PHE A 495 -4.79 -18.04 -0.83
CA PHE A 495 -5.73 -18.42 0.24
C PHE A 495 -5.06 -18.96 1.49
N ILE A 496 -3.95 -19.69 1.32
CA ILE A 496 -3.14 -20.21 2.40
C ILE A 496 -1.86 -19.39 2.39
N ARG A 497 -1.55 -18.73 3.49
CA ARG A 497 -0.27 -18.05 3.65
C ARG A 497 0.77 -19.07 4.04
N ALA A 498 1.69 -19.41 3.14
CA ALA A 498 2.83 -20.25 3.49
C ALA A 498 3.69 -19.60 4.61
N PRO A 499 4.54 -20.37 5.30
CA PRO A 499 5.48 -19.80 6.26
C PRO A 499 6.40 -18.74 5.63
N LEU A 500 6.68 -17.64 6.33
CA LEU A 500 7.46 -16.54 5.75
C LEU A 500 8.85 -16.98 5.27
N TRP A 501 9.47 -17.97 5.92
CA TRP A 501 10.78 -18.47 5.48
C TRP A 501 10.73 -19.20 4.14
N THR A 502 9.58 -19.71 3.70
CA THR A 502 9.47 -20.29 2.34
C THR A 502 9.19 -19.23 1.28
N LEU A 503 8.52 -18.13 1.67
CA LEU A 503 8.17 -17.02 0.78
C LEU A 503 9.33 -16.02 0.60
N LEU A 504 10.00 -15.63 1.69
CA LEU A 504 11.08 -14.63 1.68
C LEU A 504 12.43 -15.19 1.24
N ILE A 505 12.63 -16.52 1.35
CA ILE A 505 13.83 -17.16 0.80
C ILE A 505 13.56 -17.42 -0.67
N LYS A 506 14.02 -16.48 -1.50
CA LYS A 506 13.97 -16.54 -2.97
C LYS A 506 14.36 -17.94 -3.45
N ARG A 507 13.39 -18.75 -3.86
CA ARG A 507 13.67 -19.93 -4.68
C ARG A 507 14.11 -19.39 -6.03
N ARG A 508 15.33 -19.74 -6.42
CA ARG A 508 15.97 -19.29 -7.66
C ARG A 508 15.18 -19.71 -8.87
#